data_AF-A0A9K3GPR9-F1
#
_entry.id   AF-A0A9K3GPR9-F1
#
_cell.length_a   1.000
_cell.length_b   1.000
_cell.length_c   1.000
_cell.angle_alpha   90.00
_cell.angle_beta   90.00
_cell.angle_gamma   90.00
#
_symmetry.space_group_name_H-M   'P 1'
#
loop_
_entity.id
_entity.type
_entity.pdbx_description
1 polymer ?
#
loop_
_entity_poly.entity_id
_entity_poly.type
_entity_poly.pdbx_seq_one_letter_code
_entity_poly.pdbx_strand_id
1 'polypeptide(L)'
;GEDMCLGSCKAHTGFCIETKPKHCACSTCGFDLHSEACWGTCDYPSTCALVTNSTCACTTCGWATPAQDKCVGICNAGTFCSQAKEDSKCTCRNDACSYDYATHKCLGTCSHGSGMCIEYKPEKCACESCAYDYGYDKVCMLIRRP
;
A
#
# COMPACT_ATOMS: atom_id res chain seq x y z
N GLY A 1 -12.02 -24.77 -19.45
CA GLY A 1 -10.98 -25.73 -19.03
C GLY A 1 -9.67 -25.00 -19.10
N GLU A 2 -9.12 -24.71 -17.92
CA GLU A 2 -7.73 -24.30 -17.62
C GLU A 2 -7.09 -23.22 -18.52
N ASP A 3 -7.62 -21.99 -18.44
CA ASP A 3 -7.02 -20.75 -18.97
C ASP A 3 -6.33 -19.97 -17.82
N MET A 4 -5.37 -20.59 -17.11
CA MET A 4 -4.60 -19.87 -16.09
C MET A 4 -3.11 -20.15 -16.26
N CYS A 5 -2.31 -19.09 -16.38
CA CYS A 5 -0.86 -19.14 -16.38
C CYS A 5 -0.37 -19.48 -14.97
N LEU A 6 -0.43 -20.75 -14.57
CA LEU A 6 -0.01 -21.21 -13.25
C LEU A 6 1.43 -21.75 -13.28
N GLY A 7 2.24 -21.38 -12.29
CA GLY A 7 3.53 -22.01 -12.00
C GLY A 7 4.75 -21.08 -12.02
N SER A 8 5.91 -21.67 -11.74
CA SER A 8 7.23 -21.01 -11.72
C SER A 8 7.98 -21.25 -13.03
N CYS A 9 8.77 -20.27 -13.46
CA CYS A 9 9.59 -20.41 -14.66
C CYS A 9 10.83 -21.28 -14.39
N LYS A 10 11.07 -22.31 -15.22
CA LYS A 10 12.19 -23.26 -15.02
C LYS A 10 13.58 -22.67 -15.31
N ALA A 11 13.66 -21.58 -16.06
CA ALA A 11 14.93 -21.06 -16.56
C ALA A 11 15.49 -19.87 -15.76
N HIS A 12 14.69 -19.24 -14.88
CA HIS A 12 15.06 -18.05 -14.10
C HIS A 12 14.11 -17.92 -12.89
N THR A 13 14.48 -17.09 -11.89
CA THR A 13 13.61 -16.64 -10.79
C THR A 13 12.47 -15.78 -11.34
N GLY A 14 11.48 -16.41 -11.98
CA GLY A 14 10.38 -15.73 -12.65
C GLY A 14 9.04 -16.41 -12.41
N PHE A 15 7.99 -15.64 -12.63
CA PHE A 15 6.59 -16.04 -12.51
C PHE A 15 5.99 -16.18 -13.91
N CYS A 16 5.14 -17.19 -14.06
CA CYS A 16 4.31 -17.35 -15.25
C CYS A 16 3.13 -16.37 -15.12
N ILE A 17 2.99 -15.43 -16.05
CA ILE A 17 1.90 -14.44 -16.04
C ILE A 17 1.20 -14.38 -17.40
N GLU A 18 -0.08 -14.05 -17.40
CA GLU A 18 -0.87 -13.84 -18.62
C GLU A 18 -0.66 -12.43 -19.16
N THR A 19 0.09 -12.32 -20.26
CA THR A 19 0.41 -11.03 -20.91
C THR A 19 -0.58 -10.63 -22.00
N LYS A 20 -1.32 -11.61 -22.55
CA LYS A 20 -2.47 -11.45 -23.45
C LYS A 20 -3.43 -12.60 -23.22
N PRO A 21 -4.72 -12.49 -23.61
CA PRO A 21 -5.69 -13.58 -23.48
C PRO A 21 -5.12 -14.91 -24.00
N LYS A 22 -4.96 -15.89 -23.10
CA LYS A 22 -4.40 -17.24 -23.34
C LYS A 22 -2.92 -17.29 -23.72
N HIS A 23 -2.14 -16.23 -23.47
CA HIS A 23 -0.70 -16.18 -23.73
C HIS A 23 0.09 -15.92 -22.45
N CYS A 24 0.83 -16.95 -22.02
CA CYS A 24 1.70 -16.89 -20.85
C CYS A 24 3.13 -16.49 -21.23
N ALA A 25 3.74 -15.65 -20.42
CA ALA A 25 5.17 -15.33 -20.51
C ALA A 25 5.83 -15.40 -19.12
N CYS A 26 7.12 -15.66 -19.11
CA CYS A 26 7.94 -15.60 -17.91
C CYS A 26 8.39 -14.16 -17.67
N SER A 27 8.10 -13.63 -16.49
CA SER A 27 8.61 -12.33 -16.06
C SER A 27 9.09 -12.37 -14.61
N THR A 28 10.09 -11.56 -14.29
CA THR A 28 10.50 -11.31 -12.90
C THR A 28 9.53 -10.36 -12.20
N CYS A 29 8.93 -9.44 -12.95
CA CYS A 29 7.85 -8.56 -12.53
C CYS A 29 6.97 -8.22 -13.72
N GLY A 30 5.67 -8.46 -13.61
CA GLY A 30 4.75 -8.10 -14.68
C GLY A 30 3.29 -8.15 -14.28
N PHE A 31 2.47 -7.55 -15.14
CA PHE A 31 1.04 -7.48 -14.95
C PHE A 31 0.39 -8.75 -15.48
N ASP A 32 -0.33 -9.44 -14.62
CA ASP A 32 -1.14 -10.58 -14.98
C ASP A 32 -2.56 -10.11 -15.29
N LEU A 33 -2.98 -10.26 -16.54
CA LEU A 33 -4.31 -9.81 -17.00
C LEU A 33 -5.44 -10.59 -16.31
N HIS A 34 -5.21 -11.84 -15.91
CA HIS A 34 -6.25 -12.67 -15.29
C HIS A 34 -6.63 -12.18 -13.90
N SER A 35 -5.64 -12.01 -13.04
CA SER A 35 -5.82 -11.52 -11.66
C SER A 35 -5.86 -9.99 -11.57
N GLU A 36 -5.62 -9.31 -12.69
CA GLU A 36 -5.40 -7.87 -12.79
C GLU A 36 -4.34 -7.38 -11.79
N ALA A 37 -3.30 -8.17 -11.53
CA ALA A 37 -2.34 -7.87 -10.47
C ALA A 37 -0.91 -7.88 -10.95
N CYS A 38 -0.05 -7.15 -10.24
CA CYS A 38 1.39 -7.30 -10.42
C CYS A 38 1.89 -8.55 -9.70
N TRP A 39 2.50 -9.45 -10.46
CA TRP A 39 3.18 -10.63 -9.93
C TRP A 39 4.65 -10.57 -10.24
N GLY A 40 5.44 -11.02 -9.28
CA GLY A 40 6.88 -10.95 -9.41
C GLY A 40 7.63 -10.84 -8.11
N THR A 41 8.92 -11.12 -8.20
CA THR A 41 9.90 -10.77 -7.18
C THR A 41 10.98 -9.94 -7.84
N CYS A 42 11.45 -8.94 -7.11
CA CYS A 42 12.49 -8.05 -7.57
C CYS A 42 13.67 -8.17 -6.62
N ASP A 43 14.90 -8.25 -7.16
CA ASP A 43 16.10 -8.32 -6.33
C ASP A 43 16.31 -7.00 -5.57
N TYR A 44 16.08 -5.87 -6.24
CA TYR A 44 15.99 -4.54 -5.66
C TYR A 44 15.39 -3.56 -6.69
N PRO A 45 14.41 -2.70 -6.33
CA PRO A 45 13.65 -2.66 -5.08
C PRO A 45 12.66 -3.84 -4.98
N SER A 46 12.46 -4.37 -3.78
CA SER A 46 12.02 -5.75 -3.49
C SER A 46 10.57 -6.13 -3.84
N THR A 47 9.78 -5.25 -4.47
CA THR A 47 8.37 -5.53 -4.76
C THR A 47 8.02 -5.20 -6.21
N CYS A 48 7.33 -6.12 -6.87
CA CYS A 48 6.70 -5.86 -8.16
C CYS A 48 5.39 -5.12 -7.91
N ALA A 49 5.25 -3.90 -8.41
CA ALA A 49 4.03 -3.13 -8.22
C ALA A 49 3.65 -2.33 -9.46
N LEU A 50 2.39 -1.92 -9.52
CA LEU A 50 1.80 -1.25 -10.66
C LEU A 50 2.25 0.23 -10.67
N VAL A 51 2.89 0.64 -11.77
CA VAL A 51 3.42 2.00 -11.97
C VAL A 51 2.56 2.86 -12.89
N THR A 52 1.82 2.23 -13.80
CA THR A 52 0.78 2.81 -14.66
C THR A 52 -0.15 1.69 -15.14
N ASN A 53 -1.30 2.02 -15.73
CA ASN A 53 -2.34 1.06 -16.15
C ASN A 53 -1.74 -0.20 -16.81
N SER A 54 -2.03 -1.36 -16.22
CA SER A 54 -1.51 -2.68 -16.59
C SER A 54 0.01 -2.79 -16.79
N THR A 55 0.79 -1.89 -16.19
CA THR A 55 2.25 -1.85 -16.28
C THR A 55 2.85 -1.95 -14.89
N CYS A 56 3.55 -3.06 -14.64
CA CYS A 56 4.26 -3.28 -13.39
C CYS A 56 5.75 -2.95 -13.56
N ALA A 57 6.35 -2.46 -12.48
CA ALA A 57 7.79 -2.35 -12.37
C ALA A 57 8.23 -2.70 -10.95
N CYS A 58 9.50 -3.02 -10.80
CA CYS A 58 10.11 -3.14 -9.49
C CYS A 58 10.14 -1.76 -8.83
N THR A 59 9.45 -1.62 -7.70
CA THR A 59 9.41 -0.40 -6.89
C THR A 59 9.42 -0.75 -5.40
N THR A 60 9.78 0.22 -4.57
CA THR A 60 9.65 0.10 -3.11
C THR A 60 8.20 0.20 -2.66
N CYS A 61 7.37 0.96 -3.38
CA CYS A 61 5.98 1.20 -3.06
C CYS A 61 5.18 1.46 -4.35
N GLY A 62 4.01 0.85 -4.47
CA GLY A 62 3.15 0.96 -5.66
C GLY A 62 1.78 0.35 -5.43
N TRP A 63 0.96 0.37 -6.48
CA TRP A 63 -0.37 -0.23 -6.45
C TRP A 63 -0.31 -1.74 -6.61
N ALA A 64 -1.21 -2.46 -5.95
CA ALA A 64 -1.29 -3.91 -6.06
C ALA A 64 -2.07 -4.37 -7.31
N THR A 65 -3.21 -3.74 -7.60
CA THR A 65 -4.03 -3.97 -8.81
C THR A 65 -4.67 -2.66 -9.29
N PRO A 66 -5.17 -2.56 -10.53
CA PRO A 66 -5.89 -1.39 -11.04
C PRO A 66 -7.22 -1.16 -10.33
N ALA A 67 -7.79 -2.21 -9.74
CA ALA A 67 -9.05 -2.17 -9.00
C ALA A 67 -8.85 -2.08 -7.47
N GLN A 68 -7.62 -2.17 -6.95
CA GLN A 68 -7.36 -2.27 -5.51
C GLN A 68 -7.27 -0.92 -4.80
N ASP A 69 -7.79 -0.97 -3.59
CA ASP A 69 -7.85 0.02 -2.52
C ASP A 69 -6.59 0.00 -1.63
N LYS A 70 -5.44 -0.48 -2.11
CA LYS A 70 -4.23 -0.50 -1.27
C LYS A 70 -2.92 -0.29 -2.01
N CYS A 71 -2.09 0.50 -1.36
CA CYS A 71 -0.67 0.60 -1.65
C CYS A 71 0.09 -0.57 -1.01
N VAL A 72 1.01 -1.18 -1.76
CA VAL A 72 1.84 -2.29 -1.31
C VAL A 72 3.32 -2.01 -1.58
N GLY A 73 4.17 -2.55 -0.71
CA GLY A 73 5.62 -2.48 -0.88
C GLY A 73 6.36 -2.35 0.43
N ILE A 74 7.69 -2.40 0.33
CA ILE A 74 8.61 -2.30 1.46
C ILE A 74 9.19 -0.89 1.49
N CYS A 75 8.91 -0.19 2.57
CA CYS A 75 9.46 1.13 2.84
C CYS A 75 10.51 1.06 3.97
N ASN A 76 11.32 2.11 4.10
CA ASN A 76 12.32 2.22 5.17
C ASN A 76 11.65 2.17 6.55
N ALA A 77 12.42 1.83 7.59
CA ALA A 77 11.93 1.82 8.97
C ALA A 77 11.24 3.16 9.34
N GLY A 78 10.04 3.05 9.91
CA GLY A 78 9.22 4.21 10.28
C GLY A 78 8.42 4.82 9.12
N THR A 79 8.51 4.26 7.90
CA THR A 79 7.73 4.72 6.75
C THR A 79 6.77 3.64 6.26
N PHE A 80 5.67 4.05 5.64
CA PHE A 80 4.62 3.16 5.14
C PHE A 80 4.24 3.53 3.70
N CYS A 81 3.86 2.53 2.92
CA CYS A 81 3.43 2.70 1.54
C CYS A 81 1.97 3.17 1.52
N SER A 82 1.70 4.39 1.02
CA SER A 82 0.35 4.98 1.01
C SER A 82 0.16 5.99 -0.12
N GLN A 83 -1.10 6.34 -0.38
CA GLN A 83 -1.56 7.30 -1.37
C GLN A 83 -1.99 8.60 -0.69
N ALA A 84 -1.34 9.72 -1.02
CA ALA A 84 -1.57 10.99 -0.34
C ALA A 84 -2.79 11.79 -0.85
N LYS A 85 -3.25 11.49 -2.07
CA LYS A 85 -4.36 12.14 -2.77
C LYS A 85 -4.98 11.16 -3.76
N GLU A 86 -6.26 11.32 -4.06
CA GLU A 86 -7.06 10.45 -4.95
C GLU A 86 -6.39 10.11 -6.30
N ASP A 87 -5.68 11.05 -6.93
CA ASP A 87 -5.01 10.82 -8.22
C ASP A 87 -3.48 10.62 -8.12
N SER A 88 -2.94 10.55 -6.90
CA SER A 88 -1.50 10.39 -6.71
C SER A 88 -1.05 8.92 -6.77
N LYS A 89 0.22 8.69 -7.08
CA LYS A 89 0.83 7.36 -6.99
C LYS A 89 1.10 7.00 -5.52
N CYS A 90 1.07 5.72 -5.20
CA CYS A 90 1.56 5.21 -3.92
C CYS A 90 3.05 5.56 -3.73
N THR A 91 3.40 6.08 -2.55
CA THR A 91 4.78 6.40 -2.18
C THR A 91 5.06 6.03 -0.72
N CYS A 92 6.33 5.83 -0.39
CA CYS A 92 6.75 5.66 1.01
C CYS A 92 6.65 7.00 1.75
N ARG A 93 5.89 7.03 2.84
CA ARG A 93 5.62 8.24 3.63
C ARG A 93 5.93 8.03 5.10
N ASN A 94 6.33 9.10 5.78
CA ASN A 94 6.68 9.12 7.21
C ASN A 94 5.76 10.07 7.99
N ASP A 95 4.50 10.16 7.58
CA ASP A 95 3.57 11.09 8.20
C ASP A 95 3.10 10.55 9.55
N ALA A 96 3.05 11.43 10.55
CA ALA A 96 2.66 11.03 11.90
C ALA A 96 1.20 10.54 11.96
N CYS A 97 0.31 11.17 11.20
CA CYS A 97 -1.06 10.70 11.01
C CYS A 97 -1.66 11.39 9.78
N SER A 98 -1.96 10.62 8.74
CA SER A 98 -2.45 11.15 7.46
C SER A 98 -3.47 10.23 6.83
N TYR A 99 -4.34 10.79 6.01
CA TYR A 99 -5.33 10.02 5.27
C TYR A 99 -4.65 9.31 4.10
N ASP A 100 -4.90 8.03 3.99
CA ASP A 100 -4.53 7.19 2.86
C ASP A 100 -5.73 7.04 1.95
N TYR A 101 -5.65 7.64 0.76
CA TYR A 101 -6.72 7.61 -0.23
C TYR A 101 -6.89 6.24 -0.87
N ALA A 102 -5.88 5.37 -0.79
CA ALA A 102 -6.00 4.01 -1.28
C ALA A 102 -6.99 3.23 -0.41
N THR A 103 -6.72 3.16 0.90
CA THR A 103 -7.50 2.34 1.84
C THR A 103 -8.65 3.07 2.51
N HIS A 104 -8.80 4.37 2.27
CA HIS A 104 -9.73 5.27 2.96
C HIS A 104 -9.59 5.23 4.49
N LYS A 105 -8.34 5.19 4.98
CA LYS A 105 -8.02 5.09 6.40
C LYS A 105 -6.96 6.09 6.83
N CYS A 106 -6.97 6.45 8.10
CA CYS A 106 -5.89 7.20 8.71
C CYS A 106 -4.73 6.28 9.07
N LEU A 107 -3.55 6.57 8.51
CA LEU A 107 -2.31 5.84 8.72
C LEU A 107 -1.23 6.76 9.31
N GLY A 108 -0.40 6.20 10.18
CA GLY A 108 0.75 6.89 10.76
C GLY A 108 0.99 6.50 12.21
N THR A 109 2.12 6.96 12.74
CA THR A 109 2.52 6.73 14.14
C THR A 109 2.49 8.04 14.92
N CYS A 110 1.65 8.10 15.96
CA CYS A 110 1.56 9.24 16.85
C CYS A 110 2.62 9.17 17.94
N SER A 111 3.47 10.19 18.03
CA SER A 111 4.67 10.22 18.89
C SER A 111 4.39 10.47 20.39
N HIS A 112 3.13 10.67 20.81
CA HIS A 112 2.77 11.01 22.20
C HIS A 112 1.74 10.01 22.76
N GLY A 113 2.14 9.21 23.77
CA GLY A 113 1.25 8.31 24.51
C GLY A 113 0.68 7.14 23.69
N SER A 114 -0.46 6.58 24.14
CA SER A 114 -1.24 5.55 23.43
C SER A 114 -1.92 6.07 22.14
N GLY A 115 -1.36 7.13 21.54
CA GLY A 115 -2.07 7.96 20.58
C GLY A 115 -2.44 7.19 19.32
N MET A 116 -3.73 7.11 19.04
CA MET A 116 -4.26 6.49 17.84
C MET A 116 -4.34 7.54 16.72
N CYS A 117 -4.05 7.14 15.49
CA CYS A 117 -4.27 7.96 14.32
C CYS A 117 -5.74 7.80 13.88
N ILE A 118 -6.54 8.85 14.03
CA ILE A 118 -8.00 8.78 13.82
C ILE A 118 -8.48 9.80 12.79
N GLU A 119 -9.56 9.45 12.10
CA GLU A 119 -10.28 10.35 11.21
C GLU A 119 -11.28 11.18 12.03
N TYR A 120 -11.11 12.50 12.05
CA TYR A 120 -11.99 13.40 12.83
C TYR A 120 -12.97 14.18 11.95
N LYS A 121 -12.71 14.21 10.63
CA LYS A 121 -13.57 14.72 9.56
C LYS A 121 -13.23 13.94 8.29
N PRO A 122 -14.15 13.90 7.29
CA PRO A 122 -13.86 13.27 6.01
C PRO A 122 -12.49 13.69 5.48
N GLU A 123 -11.64 12.69 5.21
CA GLU A 123 -10.28 12.81 4.64
C GLU A 123 -9.28 13.59 5.53
N LYS A 124 -9.60 13.79 6.81
CA LYS A 124 -8.76 14.54 7.75
C LYS A 124 -8.45 13.70 8.98
N CYS A 125 -7.16 13.42 9.12
CA CYS A 125 -6.61 12.61 10.20
C CYS A 125 -5.88 13.47 11.23
N ALA A 126 -5.94 13.04 12.50
CA ALA A 126 -5.16 13.64 13.58
C ALA A 126 -4.76 12.57 14.60
N CYS A 127 -3.70 12.88 15.34
CA CYS A 127 -3.33 12.09 16.49
C CYS A 127 -4.27 12.39 17.66
N GLU A 128 -4.94 11.36 18.16
CA GLU A 128 -5.68 11.44 19.40
C GLU A 128 -4.71 11.28 20.57
N SER A 129 -4.87 12.10 21.61
CA SER A 129 -4.27 11.82 22.92
C SER A 129 -5.39 11.67 23.94
N CYS A 130 -5.48 10.49 24.55
CA CYS A 130 -6.31 10.30 25.72
C CYS A 130 -5.50 10.70 26.96
N ALA A 131 -5.90 11.78 27.62
CA ALA A 131 -5.35 12.13 28.93
C ALA A 131 -6.09 11.27 29.98
N TYR A 132 -5.34 10.52 30.78
CA TYR A 132 -5.88 9.89 31.99
C TYR A 132 -6.02 10.98 33.04
N ASP A 133 -7.22 11.53 33.20
CA ASP A 133 -7.53 12.31 34.40
C ASP A 133 -7.85 11.31 35.52
N TYR A 134 -7.12 11.37 36.64
CA TYR A 134 -7.20 10.42 37.76
C TYR A 134 -8.51 10.56 38.58
N GLY A 135 -9.55 11.18 38.01
CA GLY A 135 -10.79 11.55 38.70
C GLY A 135 -12.05 10.91 38.12
N TYR A 136 -12.37 11.12 36.84
CA TYR A 136 -13.66 10.77 36.23
C TYR A 136 -13.49 10.65 34.71
N ASP A 137 -14.10 9.63 34.11
CA ASP A 137 -14.30 9.35 32.66
C ASP A 137 -13.17 9.71 31.67
N LYS A 138 -12.74 8.73 30.85
CA LYS A 138 -11.71 8.91 29.82
C LYS A 138 -12.11 10.06 28.85
N VAL A 139 -11.46 11.22 28.97
CA VAL A 139 -11.60 12.30 27.99
C VAL A 139 -10.46 12.22 26.98
N CYS A 140 -10.78 11.80 25.75
CA CYS A 140 -9.83 11.85 24.65
C CYS A 140 -9.94 13.20 23.93
N MET A 141 -8.80 13.86 23.71
CA MET A 141 -8.72 15.15 23.03
C MET A 141 -7.91 15.00 21.74
N LEU A 142 -8.40 15.62 20.67
CA LEU A 142 -7.71 15.70 19.38
C LEU A 142 -6.51 16.67 19.52
N ILE A 143 -5.28 16.17 19.33
CA ILE A 143 -4.12 17.04 19.18
C ILE A 143 -4.03 17.45 17.71
N ARG A 144 -4.30 18.72 17.43
CA ARG A 144 -3.87 19.33 16.17
C ARG A 144 -2.40 19.71 16.31
N ARG A 145 -1.52 19.11 15.50
CA ARG A 145 -0.16 19.65 15.36
C ARG A 145 -0.28 21.01 14.65
N PRO A 146 0.40 22.07 15.15
CA PRO A 146 0.50 23.35 14.47
C PRO A 146 1.24 23.23 13.13
#